data_AF-A0A428KXB4-F1
#
_entry.id   AF-A0A428KXB4-F1
#
_cell.length_a   1.000
_cell.length_b   1.000
_cell.length_c   1.000
_cell.angle_alpha   90.00
_cell.angle_beta   90.00
_cell.angle_gamma   90.00
#
_symmetry.space_group_name_H-M   'P 1'
#
loop_
_entity.id
_entity.type
_entity.pdbx_description
1 polymer ?
#
loop_
_entity_poly.entity_id
_entity_poly.type
_entity_poly.pdbx_seq_one_letter_code
_entity_poly.pdbx_strand_id
1 'polypeptide(L)'
;MRQPAKYKHIVKQLSKYQAKLALEEEAETLYTDIKMALNHKVKSRKFLVNQMPAFEARLEQLHKQVKSYNTFHFLYFIRMSKEELVGNYQEIINITSATEKARKQGKINEKRFDKRFNNYMSVYAHLRCRKSEKGLALAEEYFKDFHYSSGNWFYFLETYLLLAVHARQYGQAFELLQQARKNPYYRKQRVAAQQRWELYEAYVQFVRPEQSPLKMRHFTQFVQTVPDYGRDKQGYNVAILILQFLYFLQRRDIEGLLARLEGLRKYEQRHLRDPATLRSQLFFRMLLTTVKENFVLAACEKKSAPLLERLRAAPQPGEAYGEIEIIPYEDLWELTLGILRQQQLEQSAAEQAERNRT
;
A
#
# COMPACT_ATOMS: atom_id res chain seq x y z
N MET A 1 12.64 59.70 26.40
CA MET A 1 12.73 58.57 25.44
C MET A 1 13.85 58.81 24.44
N ARG A 2 15.11 58.41 24.68
CA ARG A 2 16.17 58.60 23.67
C ARG A 2 17.24 57.50 23.72
N GLN A 3 17.02 56.41 22.98
CA GLN A 3 18.10 55.50 22.57
C GLN A 3 18.10 55.37 21.03
N PRO A 4 18.54 56.41 20.28
CA PRO A 4 18.50 56.42 18.81
C PRO A 4 19.32 55.29 18.19
N ALA A 5 20.43 54.90 18.83
CA ALA A 5 21.26 53.77 18.40
C ALA A 5 20.53 52.43 18.54
N LYS A 6 19.83 52.21 19.67
CA LYS A 6 19.00 51.02 19.88
C LYS A 6 17.85 50.98 18.87
N TYR A 7 17.20 52.11 18.60
CA TYR A 7 16.17 52.21 17.57
C TYR A 7 16.72 51.85 16.18
N LYS A 8 17.83 52.45 15.74
CA LYS A 8 18.48 52.12 14.45
C LYS A 8 18.88 50.65 14.36
N HIS A 9 19.37 50.06 15.45
CA HIS A 9 19.70 48.64 15.52
C HIS A 9 18.45 47.76 15.34
N ILE A 10 17.36 48.06 16.07
CA ILE A 10 16.09 47.35 15.96
C ILE A 10 15.51 47.47 14.55
N VAL A 11 15.50 48.66 13.95
CA VAL A 11 15.03 48.87 12.58
C VAL A 11 15.84 48.04 11.58
N LYS A 12 17.17 48.03 11.69
CA LYS A 12 18.02 47.20 10.82
C LYS A 12 17.73 45.70 10.99
N GLN A 13 17.52 45.24 12.22
CA GLN A 13 17.11 43.85 12.47
C GLN A 13 15.72 43.56 11.88
N LEU A 14 14.75 44.45 12.06
CA LEU A 14 13.40 44.33 11.53
C LEU A 14 13.42 44.22 10.01
N SER A 15 14.13 45.11 9.31
CA SER A 15 14.23 45.06 7.84
C SER A 15 14.85 43.75 7.35
N LYS A 16 15.86 43.22 8.07
CA LYS A 16 16.44 41.90 7.77
C LYS A 16 15.40 40.78 7.93
N TYR A 17 14.60 40.81 9.00
CA TYR A 17 13.57 39.81 9.23
C TYR A 17 12.39 39.93 8.25
N GLN A 18 12.00 41.14 7.86
CA GLN A 18 10.98 41.38 6.84
C GLN A 18 11.41 40.85 5.47
N ALA A 19 12.66 41.08 5.07
CA ALA A 19 13.19 40.50 3.83
C ALA A 19 13.21 38.96 3.87
N LYS A 20 13.52 38.38 5.04
CA LYS A 20 13.45 36.93 5.24
C LYS A 20 12.00 36.42 5.15
N LEU A 21 11.06 37.11 5.79
CA LEU A 21 9.64 36.76 5.79
C LEU A 21 9.05 36.77 4.38
N ALA A 22 9.36 37.78 3.57
CA ALA A 22 8.90 37.85 2.18
C ALA A 22 9.31 36.63 1.34
N LEU A 23 10.54 36.11 1.55
CA LEU A 23 11.01 34.88 0.90
C LEU A 23 10.31 33.61 1.45
N GLU A 24 9.90 33.62 2.72
CA GLU A 24 9.10 32.53 3.30
C GLU A 24 7.66 32.54 2.80
N GLU A 25 7.05 33.73 2.64
CA GLU A 25 5.71 33.92 2.07
C GLU A 25 5.66 33.46 0.60
N GLU A 26 6.73 33.73 -0.17
CA GLU A 26 6.87 33.17 -1.51
C GLU A 26 6.89 31.63 -1.47
N ALA A 27 7.70 31.04 -0.58
CA ALA A 27 7.76 29.59 -0.44
C ALA A 27 6.41 28.97 0.00
N GLU A 28 5.68 29.66 0.87
CA GLU A 28 4.35 29.26 1.33
C GLU A 28 3.31 29.32 0.21
N THR A 29 3.39 30.32 -0.67
CA THR A 29 2.53 30.43 -1.85
C THR A 29 2.72 29.23 -2.77
N LEU A 30 3.97 28.88 -3.11
CA LEU A 30 4.28 27.71 -3.94
C LEU A 30 3.78 26.40 -3.30
N TYR A 31 3.99 26.25 -1.99
CA TYR A 31 3.48 25.10 -1.23
C TYR A 31 1.95 25.01 -1.29
N THR A 32 1.26 26.13 -1.11
CA THR A 32 -0.20 26.19 -1.08
C THR A 32 -0.79 25.88 -2.45
N ASP A 33 -0.21 26.44 -3.53
CA ASP A 33 -0.62 26.17 -4.90
C ASP A 33 -0.53 24.68 -5.25
N ILE A 34 0.59 24.05 -4.89
CA ILE A 34 0.77 22.60 -5.08
C ILE A 34 -0.23 21.81 -4.26
N LYS A 35 -0.40 22.16 -2.98
CA LYS A 35 -1.35 21.47 -2.09
C LYS A 35 -2.79 21.56 -2.60
N MET A 36 -3.20 22.71 -3.12
CA MET A 36 -4.50 22.87 -3.77
C MET A 36 -4.58 22.00 -5.03
N ALA A 37 -3.57 22.05 -5.91
CA ALA A 37 -3.50 21.26 -7.14
C ALA A 37 -3.61 19.74 -6.88
N LEU A 38 -2.98 19.24 -5.81
CA LEU A 38 -3.03 17.83 -5.40
C LEU A 38 -4.44 17.36 -5.03
N ASN A 39 -5.26 18.25 -4.47
CA ASN A 39 -6.64 17.94 -4.07
C ASN A 39 -7.63 17.86 -5.25
N HIS A 40 -7.20 18.19 -6.47
CA HIS A 40 -8.03 18.13 -7.67
C HIS A 40 -8.02 16.74 -8.36
N LYS A 41 -8.85 16.61 -9.40
CA LYS A 41 -9.05 15.36 -10.16
C LYS A 41 -7.74 14.86 -10.81
N VAL A 42 -7.70 13.56 -11.16
CA VAL A 42 -6.54 12.86 -11.75
C VAL A 42 -5.87 13.63 -12.91
N LYS A 43 -6.65 14.29 -13.78
CA LYS A 43 -6.13 15.08 -14.92
C LYS A 43 -5.27 16.26 -14.45
N SER A 44 -5.66 16.94 -13.38
CA SER A 44 -4.89 18.06 -12.81
C SER A 44 -3.58 17.59 -12.19
N ARG A 45 -3.58 16.41 -11.55
CA ARG A 45 -2.36 15.80 -10.99
C ARG A 45 -1.34 15.46 -12.07
N LYS A 46 -1.76 14.96 -13.25
CA LYS A 46 -0.84 14.71 -14.39
C LYS A 46 -0.16 16.00 -14.88
N PHE A 47 -0.90 17.10 -14.95
CA PHE A 47 -0.34 18.39 -15.34
C PHE A 47 0.62 18.95 -14.28
N LEU A 48 0.28 18.76 -13.00
CA LEU A 48 1.13 19.15 -11.88
C LEU A 48 2.50 18.48 -11.91
N VAL A 49 2.58 17.18 -12.22
CA VAL A 49 3.85 16.43 -12.32
C VAL A 49 4.87 17.15 -13.21
N ASN A 50 4.43 17.72 -14.33
CA ASN A 50 5.32 18.42 -15.26
C ASN A 50 5.88 19.73 -14.68
N GLN A 51 5.19 20.35 -13.72
CA GLN A 51 5.62 21.61 -13.10
C GLN A 51 6.44 21.40 -11.83
N MET A 52 6.33 20.24 -11.17
CA MET A 52 7.00 19.96 -9.90
C MET A 52 8.52 20.20 -9.92
N PRO A 53 9.28 19.89 -11.00
CA PRO A 53 10.70 20.19 -11.04
C PRO A 53 11.02 21.68 -10.89
N ALA A 54 10.21 22.57 -11.49
CA ALA A 54 10.40 24.01 -11.39
C ALA A 54 10.11 24.52 -9.98
N PHE A 55 9.02 24.03 -9.38
CA PHE A 55 8.67 24.36 -7.99
C PHE A 55 9.73 23.88 -7.00
N GLU A 56 10.22 22.66 -7.16
CA GLU A 56 11.28 22.10 -6.33
C GLU A 56 12.56 22.93 -6.44
N ALA A 57 13.00 23.27 -7.66
CA ALA A 57 14.19 24.08 -7.88
C ALA A 57 14.08 25.46 -7.21
N ARG A 58 12.91 26.11 -7.32
CA ARG A 58 12.67 27.41 -6.68
C ARG A 58 12.69 27.31 -5.16
N LEU A 59 12.05 26.29 -4.58
CA LEU A 59 12.06 26.08 -3.13
C LEU A 59 13.43 25.69 -2.60
N GLU A 60 14.23 24.96 -3.37
CA GLU A 60 15.61 24.66 -3.01
C GLU A 60 16.46 25.94 -2.97
N GLN A 61 16.27 26.85 -3.94
CA GLN A 61 16.90 28.17 -3.92
C GLN A 61 16.47 28.98 -2.69
N LEU A 62 15.16 29.06 -2.42
CA LEU A 62 14.62 29.77 -1.25
C LEU A 62 15.15 29.18 0.06
N HIS A 63 15.20 27.85 0.18
CA HIS A 63 15.74 27.19 1.36
C HIS A 63 17.23 27.46 1.56
N LYS A 64 18.04 27.45 0.48
CA LYS A 64 19.47 27.80 0.53
C LYS A 64 19.71 29.23 1.02
N GLN A 65 18.84 30.18 0.64
CA GLN A 65 18.93 31.58 1.03
C GLN A 65 18.46 31.82 2.48
N VAL A 66 17.30 31.26 2.85
CA VAL A 66 16.59 31.58 4.10
C VAL A 66 17.01 30.67 5.25
N LYS A 67 17.29 29.39 4.96
CA LYS A 67 17.64 28.32 5.92
C LYS A 67 16.71 28.27 7.14
N SER A 68 15.41 28.40 6.91
CA SER A 68 14.39 28.30 7.95
C SER A 68 13.68 26.96 7.94
N TYR A 69 12.97 26.67 9.03
CA TYR A 69 12.10 25.50 9.10
C TYR A 69 10.99 25.54 8.05
N ASN A 70 10.40 26.72 7.76
CA ASN A 70 9.31 26.86 6.79
C ASN A 70 9.75 26.41 5.41
N THR A 71 10.83 27.01 4.91
CA THR A 71 11.41 26.66 3.60
C THR A 71 11.87 25.20 3.53
N PHE A 72 12.42 24.65 4.62
CA PHE A 72 12.72 23.21 4.73
C PHE A 72 11.45 22.36 4.59
N HIS A 73 10.41 22.66 5.36
CA HIS A 73 9.18 21.88 5.41
C HIS A 73 8.45 21.87 4.06
N PHE A 74 8.37 23.02 3.39
CA PHE A 74 7.77 23.14 2.07
C PHE A 74 8.55 22.36 1.01
N LEU A 75 9.89 22.45 1.02
CA LEU A 75 10.74 21.65 0.14
C LEU A 75 10.59 20.15 0.40
N TYR A 76 10.60 19.74 1.67
CA TYR A 76 10.39 18.35 2.09
C TYR A 76 9.05 17.82 1.57
N PHE A 77 7.95 18.55 1.79
CA PHE A 77 6.62 18.16 1.32
C PHE A 77 6.59 17.97 -0.19
N ILE A 78 7.12 18.92 -0.96
CA ILE A 78 7.05 18.88 -2.43
C ILE A 78 7.88 17.75 -3.00
N ARG A 79 9.07 17.49 -2.43
CA ARG A 79 9.87 16.31 -2.79
C ARG A 79 9.09 15.03 -2.55
N MET A 80 8.53 14.87 -1.36
CA MET A 80 7.72 13.70 -1.01
C MET A 80 6.54 13.51 -1.97
N SER A 81 5.74 14.55 -2.19
CA SER A 81 4.59 14.50 -3.10
C SER A 81 4.98 14.23 -4.56
N LYS A 82 6.13 14.75 -5.01
CA LYS A 82 6.63 14.50 -6.37
C LYS A 82 6.96 13.04 -6.56
N GLU A 83 7.77 12.48 -5.66
CA GLU A 83 8.18 11.08 -5.74
C GLU A 83 6.98 10.14 -5.58
N GLU A 84 5.99 10.49 -4.74
CA GLU A 84 4.75 9.73 -4.59
C GLU A 84 3.92 9.71 -5.88
N LEU A 85 3.75 10.86 -6.53
CA LEU A 85 3.00 10.97 -7.78
C LEU A 85 3.62 10.16 -8.92
N VAL A 86 4.95 10.13 -9.02
CA VAL A 86 5.67 9.35 -10.05
C VAL A 86 5.90 7.89 -9.64
N GLY A 87 5.56 7.53 -8.41
CA GLY A 87 5.74 6.17 -7.88
C GLY A 87 7.20 5.80 -7.55
N ASN A 88 8.07 6.78 -7.36
CA ASN A 88 9.47 6.57 -6.97
C ASN A 88 9.61 6.44 -5.45
N TYR A 89 9.02 5.37 -4.90
CA TYR A 89 9.04 5.11 -3.46
C TYR A 89 10.46 4.87 -2.92
N GLN A 90 11.42 4.48 -3.78
CA GLN A 90 12.81 4.35 -3.36
C GLN A 90 13.39 5.69 -2.92
N GLU A 91 13.07 6.77 -3.63
CA GLU A 91 13.52 8.10 -3.23
C GLU A 91 12.79 8.60 -1.98
N ILE A 92 11.52 8.22 -1.77
CA ILE A 92 10.83 8.48 -0.51
C ILE A 92 11.56 7.82 0.68
N ILE A 93 12.06 6.60 0.53
CA ILE A 93 12.89 5.94 1.56
C ILE A 93 14.15 6.76 1.82
N ASN A 94 14.82 7.25 0.77
CA ASN A 94 16.02 8.06 0.89
C ASN A 94 15.74 9.38 1.62
N ILE A 95 14.70 10.10 1.21
CA ILE A 95 14.28 11.38 1.81
C ILE A 95 13.93 11.20 3.28
N THR A 96 13.09 10.22 3.63
CA THR A 96 12.65 9.99 5.02
C THR A 96 13.82 9.58 5.93
N SER A 97 14.75 8.77 5.41
CA SER A 97 15.95 8.35 6.15
C SER A 97 16.93 9.51 6.35
N ALA A 98 17.19 10.31 5.31
CA ALA A 98 18.06 11.48 5.40
C ALA A 98 17.47 12.54 6.34
N THR A 99 16.16 12.73 6.30
CA THR A 99 15.43 13.66 7.17
C THR A 99 15.52 13.23 8.62
N GLU A 100 15.29 11.95 8.93
CA GLU A 100 15.41 11.41 10.28
C GLU A 100 16.85 11.54 10.81
N LYS A 101 17.86 11.30 9.96
CA LYS A 101 19.27 11.52 10.32
C LYS A 101 19.56 12.99 10.63
N ALA A 102 19.08 13.93 9.81
CA ALA A 102 19.24 15.36 10.03
C ALA A 102 18.52 15.82 11.31
N ARG A 103 17.35 15.26 11.61
CA ARG A 103 16.59 15.51 12.83
C ARG A 103 17.37 15.06 14.07
N LYS A 104 17.89 13.82 14.09
CA LYS A 104 18.74 13.30 15.18
C LYS A 104 20.01 14.13 15.39
N GLN A 105 20.52 14.80 14.35
CA GLN A 105 21.66 15.72 14.42
C GLN A 105 21.29 17.15 14.86
N GLY A 106 20.02 17.42 15.21
CA GLY A 106 19.55 18.75 15.62
C GLY A 106 19.46 19.77 14.48
N LYS A 107 19.55 19.33 13.21
CA LYS A 107 19.46 20.21 12.03
C LYS A 107 18.02 20.57 11.67
N ILE A 108 17.04 19.86 12.23
CA ILE A 108 15.62 20.09 12.02
C ILE A 108 14.99 20.43 13.37
N ASN A 109 14.04 21.37 13.36
CA ASN A 109 13.33 21.75 14.57
C ASN A 109 12.41 20.61 15.05
N GLU A 110 12.80 19.98 16.14
CA GLU A 110 12.10 18.83 16.75
C GLU A 110 10.63 19.10 17.08
N LYS A 111 10.32 20.30 17.58
CA LYS A 111 8.95 20.65 18.01
C LYS A 111 8.00 20.89 16.84
N ARG A 112 8.54 21.33 15.70
CA ARG A 112 7.74 21.68 14.52
C ARG A 112 7.60 20.52 13.54
N PHE A 113 8.57 19.60 13.53
CA PHE A 113 8.61 18.48 12.60
C PHE A 113 7.64 17.36 12.98
N ASP A 114 6.79 16.96 12.03
CA ASP A 114 5.91 15.81 12.21
C ASP A 114 6.66 14.50 11.97
N LYS A 115 7.33 14.00 13.02
CA LYS A 115 8.01 12.69 13.02
C LYS A 115 7.07 11.55 12.62
N ARG A 116 5.80 11.60 13.01
CA ARG A 116 4.83 10.52 12.74
C ARG A 116 4.55 10.42 11.24
N PHE A 117 4.40 11.57 10.57
CA PHE A 117 4.24 11.59 9.12
C PHE A 117 5.47 11.02 8.40
N ASN A 118 6.69 11.42 8.81
CA ASN A 118 7.93 10.87 8.25
C ASN A 118 8.03 9.34 8.43
N ASN A 119 7.70 8.86 9.63
CA ASN A 119 7.71 7.44 9.97
C ASN A 119 6.66 6.66 9.16
N TYR A 120 5.44 7.18 9.05
CA TYR A 120 4.40 6.62 8.19
C TYR A 120 4.87 6.51 6.73
N MET A 121 5.39 7.60 6.15
CA MET A 121 5.83 7.59 4.75
C MET A 121 7.01 6.66 4.51
N SER A 122 7.92 6.52 5.48
CA SER A 122 9.02 5.57 5.39
C SER A 122 8.50 4.13 5.30
N VAL A 123 7.63 3.73 6.23
CA VAL A 123 7.03 2.38 6.26
C VAL A 123 6.18 2.13 5.01
N TYR A 124 5.39 3.11 4.61
CA TYR A 124 4.57 3.05 3.40
C TYR A 124 5.43 2.84 2.15
N ALA A 125 6.50 3.60 1.98
CA ALA A 125 7.38 3.46 0.83
C ALA A 125 8.09 2.10 0.80
N HIS A 126 8.42 1.50 1.95
CA HIS A 126 8.96 0.14 2.00
C HIS A 126 7.96 -0.91 1.50
N LEU A 127 6.68 -0.79 1.86
CA LEU A 127 5.60 -1.63 1.32
C LEU A 127 5.54 -1.50 -0.21
N ARG A 128 5.57 -0.26 -0.71
CA ARG A 128 5.51 0.02 -2.16
C ARG A 128 6.77 -0.38 -2.93
N CYS A 129 7.90 -0.51 -2.25
CA CYS A 129 9.13 -1.04 -2.84
C CYS A 129 9.29 -2.57 -2.70
N ARG A 130 8.30 -3.29 -2.16
CA ARG A 130 8.41 -4.73 -1.83
C ARG A 130 9.57 -5.06 -0.90
N LYS A 131 9.96 -4.10 -0.04
CA LYS A 131 10.98 -4.30 0.99
C LYS A 131 10.30 -4.68 2.30
N SER A 132 9.51 -5.75 2.27
CA SER A 132 8.57 -6.10 3.33
C SER A 132 9.25 -6.34 4.67
N GLU A 133 10.34 -7.11 4.72
CA GLU A 133 11.08 -7.39 5.96
C GLU A 133 11.62 -6.11 6.62
N LYS A 134 12.27 -5.24 5.85
CA LYS A 134 12.80 -3.96 6.36
C LYS A 134 11.68 -3.02 6.79
N GLY A 135 10.62 -2.93 5.99
CA GLY A 135 9.45 -2.13 6.32
C GLY A 135 8.76 -2.61 7.59
N LEU A 136 8.70 -3.93 7.79
CA LEU A 136 8.09 -4.58 8.96
C LEU A 136 8.83 -4.22 10.25
N ALA A 137 10.16 -4.33 10.24
CA ALA A 137 11.00 -3.95 11.38
C ALA A 137 10.84 -2.45 11.74
N LEU A 138 10.75 -1.58 10.73
CA LEU A 138 10.48 -0.15 10.95
C LEU A 138 9.06 0.09 11.47
N ALA A 139 8.08 -0.66 10.98
CA ALA A 139 6.68 -0.55 11.43
C ALA A 139 6.55 -0.90 12.92
N GLU A 140 7.19 -1.98 13.35
CA GLU A 140 7.31 -2.38 14.76
C GLU A 140 7.90 -1.25 15.62
N GLU A 141 9.01 -0.65 15.19
CA GLU A 141 9.67 0.41 15.94
C GLU A 141 8.80 1.66 16.07
N TYR A 142 8.15 2.06 14.97
CA TYR A 142 7.45 3.34 14.86
C TYR A 142 6.00 3.30 15.34
N PHE A 143 5.40 2.12 15.49
CA PHE A 143 3.99 2.00 15.85
C PHE A 143 3.62 2.71 17.16
N LYS A 144 4.55 2.72 18.13
CA LYS A 144 4.40 3.41 19.42
C LYS A 144 4.20 4.92 19.31
N ASP A 145 4.58 5.54 18.19
CA ASP A 145 4.44 6.98 17.97
C ASP A 145 2.99 7.38 17.65
N PHE A 146 2.10 6.40 17.39
CA PHE A 146 0.71 6.63 17.01
C PHE A 146 -0.24 6.36 18.18
N HIS A 147 -1.08 7.35 18.51
CA HIS A 147 -2.04 7.20 19.60
C HIS A 147 -3.25 6.35 19.16
N TYR A 148 -3.61 5.33 19.94
CA TYR A 148 -4.61 4.33 19.60
C TYR A 148 -6.02 4.87 19.27
N SER A 149 -6.37 6.07 19.75
CA SER A 149 -7.65 6.72 19.46
C SER A 149 -7.67 7.49 18.13
N SER A 150 -6.54 7.66 17.46
CA SER A 150 -6.42 8.47 16.24
C SER A 150 -6.72 7.67 14.98
N GLY A 151 -7.25 8.34 13.94
CA GLY A 151 -7.39 7.72 12.61
C GLY A 151 -6.03 7.30 12.03
N ASN A 152 -4.98 8.08 12.28
CA ASN A 152 -3.61 7.78 11.85
C ASN A 152 -3.09 6.46 12.41
N TRP A 153 -3.52 6.05 13.60
CA TRP A 153 -3.17 4.75 14.16
C TRP A 153 -3.73 3.60 13.31
N PHE A 154 -4.98 3.69 12.84
CA PHE A 154 -5.56 2.67 11.96
C PHE A 154 -4.89 2.67 10.58
N TYR A 155 -4.57 3.84 10.02
CA TYR A 155 -3.85 3.91 8.73
C TYR A 155 -2.43 3.30 8.82
N PHE A 156 -1.73 3.57 9.92
CA PHE A 156 -0.41 2.98 10.16
C PHE A 156 -0.53 1.47 10.39
N LEU A 157 -1.48 1.02 11.21
CA LEU A 157 -1.71 -0.40 11.48
C LEU A 157 -2.09 -1.18 10.21
N GLU A 158 -2.87 -0.57 9.31
CA GLU A 158 -3.20 -1.15 8.00
C GLU A 158 -1.93 -1.39 7.16
N THR A 159 -1.02 -0.41 7.10
CA THR A 159 0.26 -0.56 6.39
C THR A 159 1.16 -1.60 7.05
N TYR A 160 1.19 -1.62 8.39
CA TYR A 160 1.95 -2.59 9.17
C TYR A 160 1.44 -4.02 8.96
N LEU A 161 0.12 -4.22 8.95
CA LEU A 161 -0.52 -5.48 8.62
C LEU A 161 -0.09 -5.97 7.23
N LEU A 162 -0.18 -5.10 6.22
CA LEU A 162 0.19 -5.46 4.85
C LEU A 162 1.67 -5.82 4.74
N LEU A 163 2.56 -5.14 5.46
CA LEU A 163 3.98 -5.52 5.53
C LEU A 163 4.18 -6.91 6.15
N ALA A 164 3.46 -7.23 7.23
CA ALA A 164 3.53 -8.55 7.86
C ALA A 164 3.07 -9.64 6.88
N VAL A 165 1.98 -9.38 6.16
CA VAL A 165 1.47 -10.29 5.12
C VAL A 165 2.49 -10.44 3.97
N HIS A 166 3.07 -9.35 3.47
CA HIS A 166 4.08 -9.37 2.40
C HIS A 166 5.43 -9.95 2.84
N ALA A 167 5.69 -10.04 4.15
CA ALA A 167 6.84 -10.73 4.74
C ALA A 167 6.52 -12.19 5.11
N ARG A 168 5.33 -12.70 4.73
CA ARG A 168 4.80 -14.03 5.07
C ARG A 168 4.70 -14.29 6.59
N GLN A 169 4.70 -13.24 7.40
CA GLN A 169 4.53 -13.29 8.86
C GLN A 169 3.03 -13.33 9.22
N TYR A 170 2.32 -14.35 8.75
CA TYR A 170 0.86 -14.44 8.91
C TYR A 170 0.39 -14.53 10.38
N GLY A 171 1.22 -15.07 11.28
CA GLY A 171 0.91 -15.07 12.72
C GLY A 171 0.86 -13.66 13.29
N GLN A 172 1.86 -12.84 12.97
CA GLN A 172 1.87 -11.42 13.34
C GLN A 172 0.72 -10.66 12.67
N ALA A 173 0.44 -10.93 11.40
CA ALA A 173 -0.71 -10.33 10.70
C ALA A 173 -2.03 -10.62 11.42
N PHE A 174 -2.23 -11.84 11.92
CA PHE A 174 -3.39 -12.21 12.72
C PHE A 174 -3.44 -11.43 14.04
N GLU A 175 -2.33 -11.27 14.75
CA GLU A 175 -2.26 -10.47 15.98
C GLU A 175 -2.65 -9.00 15.73
N LEU A 176 -2.15 -8.40 14.64
CA LEU A 176 -2.47 -7.02 14.25
C LEU A 176 -3.96 -6.85 13.91
N LEU A 177 -4.58 -7.82 13.22
CA LEU A 177 -6.03 -7.84 12.98
C LEU A 177 -6.81 -7.86 14.31
N GLN A 178 -6.39 -8.70 15.25
CA GLN A 178 -7.03 -8.79 16.56
C GLN A 178 -6.85 -7.50 17.36
N GLN A 179 -5.69 -6.84 17.25
CA GLN A 179 -5.44 -5.54 17.86
C GLN A 179 -6.37 -4.46 17.26
N ALA A 180 -6.57 -4.44 15.94
CA ALA A 180 -7.50 -3.53 15.29
C ALA A 180 -8.94 -3.75 15.79
N ARG A 181 -9.40 -5.01 15.86
CA ARG A 181 -10.78 -5.36 16.25
C ARG A 181 -11.08 -5.07 17.72
N LYS A 182 -10.10 -5.24 18.60
CA LYS A 182 -10.21 -4.93 20.04
C LYS A 182 -10.19 -3.43 20.33
N ASN A 183 -9.75 -2.59 19.38
CA ASN A 183 -9.70 -1.15 19.57
C ASN A 183 -11.13 -0.57 19.65
N PRO A 184 -11.50 0.16 20.73
CA PRO A 184 -12.85 0.74 20.89
C PRO A 184 -13.28 1.68 19.76
N TYR A 185 -12.33 2.25 19.02
CA TYR A 185 -12.58 3.18 17.92
C TYR A 185 -12.76 2.48 16.56
N TYR A 186 -12.63 1.14 16.49
CA TYR A 186 -12.81 0.38 15.25
C TYR A 186 -14.18 0.62 14.62
N ARG A 187 -15.26 0.55 15.43
CA ARG A 187 -16.64 0.75 14.95
C ARG A 187 -16.93 2.19 14.51
N LYS A 188 -16.07 3.14 14.89
CA LYS A 188 -16.17 4.56 14.48
C LYS A 188 -15.48 4.82 13.14
N GLN A 189 -14.75 3.84 12.60
CA GLN A 189 -14.18 3.94 11.26
C GLN A 189 -15.29 3.99 10.20
N ARG A 190 -15.00 4.60 9.05
CA ARG A 190 -15.93 4.60 7.91
C ARG A 190 -16.24 3.17 7.49
N VAL A 191 -17.47 2.90 7.03
CA VAL A 191 -17.90 1.58 6.55
C VAL A 191 -16.90 0.99 5.55
N ALA A 192 -16.42 1.81 4.61
CA ALA A 192 -15.41 1.40 3.65
C ALA A 192 -14.12 0.87 4.29
N ALA A 193 -13.65 1.49 5.38
CA ALA A 193 -12.46 1.03 6.08
C ALA A 193 -12.74 -0.28 6.83
N GLN A 194 -13.92 -0.42 7.46
CA GLN A 194 -14.31 -1.68 8.12
C GLN A 194 -14.37 -2.85 7.14
N GLN A 195 -14.92 -2.64 5.94
CA GLN A 195 -14.96 -3.63 4.86
C GLN A 195 -13.54 -4.04 4.40
N ARG A 196 -12.59 -3.11 4.37
CA ARG A 196 -11.18 -3.45 4.06
C ARG A 196 -10.56 -4.34 5.12
N TRP A 197 -10.78 -4.02 6.40
CA TRP A 197 -10.31 -4.86 7.50
C TRP A 197 -10.90 -6.27 7.46
N GLU A 198 -12.18 -6.40 7.11
CA GLU A 198 -12.84 -7.70 6.90
C GLU A 198 -12.20 -8.48 5.75
N LEU A 199 -11.85 -7.81 4.65
CA LEU A 199 -11.17 -8.46 3.54
C LEU A 199 -9.75 -8.90 3.92
N TYR A 200 -8.98 -8.09 4.65
CA TYR A 200 -7.66 -8.51 5.13
C TYR A 200 -7.76 -9.72 6.07
N GLU A 201 -8.75 -9.69 6.97
CA GLU A 201 -9.05 -10.81 7.86
C GLU A 201 -9.38 -12.09 7.07
N ALA A 202 -10.18 -11.97 6.01
CA ALA A 202 -10.52 -13.09 5.14
C ALA A 202 -9.27 -13.69 4.44
N TYR A 203 -8.36 -12.85 3.95
CA TYR A 203 -7.10 -13.30 3.34
C TYR A 203 -6.18 -14.02 4.35
N VAL A 204 -6.02 -13.47 5.55
CA VAL A 204 -5.20 -14.10 6.60
C VAL A 204 -5.81 -15.44 7.03
N GLN A 205 -7.14 -15.51 7.18
CA GLN A 205 -7.85 -16.75 7.51
C GLN A 205 -7.75 -17.81 6.40
N PHE A 206 -7.76 -17.39 5.13
CA PHE A 206 -7.58 -18.30 4.01
C PHE A 206 -6.21 -19.00 4.06
N VAL A 207 -5.15 -18.26 4.42
CA VAL A 207 -3.79 -18.82 4.55
C VAL A 207 -3.58 -19.58 5.86
N ARG A 208 -4.25 -19.18 6.96
CA ARG A 208 -4.14 -19.74 8.31
C ARG A 208 -5.51 -20.20 8.85
N PRO A 209 -6.16 -21.21 8.25
CA PRO A 209 -7.50 -21.63 8.64
C PRO A 209 -7.58 -22.15 10.08
N GLU A 210 -6.48 -22.69 10.61
CA GLU A 210 -6.36 -23.22 11.97
C GLU A 210 -6.53 -22.15 13.07
N GLN A 211 -6.28 -20.89 12.74
CA GLN A 211 -6.32 -19.79 13.72
C GLN A 211 -7.74 -19.22 13.92
N SER A 212 -8.75 -19.61 13.11
CA SER A 212 -10.13 -19.17 13.35
C SER A 212 -11.24 -20.05 12.71
N PRO A 213 -11.61 -21.19 13.32
CA PRO A 213 -12.67 -22.07 12.81
C PRO A 213 -14.08 -21.43 12.82
N LEU A 214 -14.39 -20.60 13.81
CA LEU A 214 -15.72 -19.97 13.99
C LEU A 214 -16.01 -18.85 12.96
N LYS A 215 -14.99 -18.27 12.33
CA LYS A 215 -15.13 -17.16 11.37
C LYS A 215 -15.20 -17.61 9.90
N MET A 216 -14.91 -18.88 9.61
CA MET A 216 -15.10 -19.50 8.28
C MET A 216 -16.55 -19.38 7.76
N ARG A 217 -17.57 -19.34 8.63
CA ARG A 217 -18.97 -19.09 8.22
C ARG A 217 -19.19 -17.69 7.66
N HIS A 218 -18.62 -16.67 8.30
CA HIS A 218 -18.68 -15.29 7.80
C HIS A 218 -17.85 -15.11 6.54
N PHE A 219 -16.72 -15.82 6.42
CA PHE A 219 -15.92 -15.90 5.21
C PHE A 219 -16.71 -16.47 4.03
N THR A 220 -17.40 -17.61 4.21
CA THR A 220 -18.23 -18.21 3.15
C THR A 220 -19.37 -17.29 2.73
N GLN A 221 -20.02 -16.62 3.67
CA GLN A 221 -21.07 -15.65 3.38
C GLN A 221 -20.50 -14.44 2.64
N PHE A 222 -19.41 -13.85 3.12
CA PHE A 222 -18.71 -12.72 2.49
C PHE A 222 -18.31 -13.06 1.06
N VAL A 223 -17.60 -14.17 0.83
CA VAL A 223 -17.21 -14.70 -0.49
C VAL A 223 -18.41 -14.88 -1.43
N GLN A 224 -19.63 -15.09 -0.92
CA GLN A 224 -20.82 -15.24 -1.75
C GLN A 224 -21.60 -13.92 -1.97
N THR A 225 -21.49 -12.94 -1.06
CA THR A 225 -22.36 -11.74 -1.06
C THR A 225 -21.66 -10.44 -1.43
N VAL A 226 -20.38 -10.42 -1.80
CA VAL A 226 -19.67 -9.15 -1.98
C VAL A 226 -20.28 -8.30 -3.11
N PRO A 227 -20.74 -7.06 -2.83
CA PRO A 227 -21.24 -6.14 -3.84
C PRO A 227 -20.11 -5.53 -4.67
N ASP A 228 -20.43 -5.10 -5.90
CA ASP A 228 -19.53 -4.30 -6.75
C ASP A 228 -19.09 -3.03 -6.01
N TYR A 229 -17.81 -2.92 -5.64
CA TYR A 229 -17.32 -1.64 -5.14
C TYR A 229 -17.29 -0.63 -6.29
N GLY A 230 -17.65 0.62 -6.00
CA GLY A 230 -17.62 1.72 -6.97
C GLY A 230 -16.24 1.88 -7.65
N ARG A 231 -16.21 2.55 -8.81
CA ARG A 231 -15.03 2.71 -9.68
C ARG A 231 -13.75 3.19 -8.96
N ASP A 232 -13.86 3.86 -7.82
CA ASP A 232 -12.73 4.37 -7.05
C ASP A 232 -12.02 3.30 -6.18
N LYS A 233 -12.41 2.02 -6.30
CA LYS A 233 -11.92 0.90 -5.45
C LYS A 233 -11.62 -0.38 -6.23
N GLN A 234 -11.13 -0.25 -7.47
CA GLN A 234 -10.90 -1.39 -8.37
C GLN A 234 -9.98 -2.47 -7.76
N GLY A 235 -8.92 -2.08 -7.03
CA GLY A 235 -8.00 -3.04 -6.41
C GLY A 235 -8.67 -4.00 -5.42
N TYR A 236 -9.64 -3.53 -4.63
CA TYR A 236 -10.35 -4.40 -3.68
C TYR A 236 -11.29 -5.39 -4.39
N ASN A 237 -11.96 -4.97 -5.47
CA ASN A 237 -12.76 -5.88 -6.29
C ASN A 237 -11.92 -7.02 -6.86
N VAL A 238 -10.72 -6.70 -7.37
CA VAL A 238 -9.77 -7.72 -7.86
C VAL A 238 -9.37 -8.68 -6.73
N ALA A 239 -9.01 -8.16 -5.57
CA ALA A 239 -8.65 -8.98 -4.41
C ALA A 239 -9.80 -9.91 -3.97
N ILE A 240 -11.05 -9.45 -3.99
CA ILE A 240 -12.21 -10.28 -3.65
C ILE A 240 -12.39 -11.42 -4.65
N LEU A 241 -12.33 -11.12 -5.96
CA LEU A 241 -12.50 -12.13 -7.00
C LEU A 241 -11.40 -13.20 -6.96
N ILE A 242 -10.16 -12.79 -6.68
CA ILE A 242 -9.04 -13.72 -6.46
C ILE A 242 -9.31 -14.62 -5.25
N LEU A 243 -9.72 -14.04 -4.12
CA LEU A 243 -10.01 -14.81 -2.91
C LEU A 243 -11.14 -15.82 -3.14
N GLN A 244 -12.20 -15.42 -3.85
CA GLN A 244 -13.30 -16.31 -4.23
C GLN A 244 -12.79 -17.46 -5.12
N PHE A 245 -11.97 -17.17 -6.13
CA PHE A 245 -11.39 -18.19 -7.00
C PHE A 245 -10.58 -19.21 -6.20
N LEU A 246 -9.68 -18.74 -5.33
CA LEU A 246 -8.81 -19.60 -4.52
C LEU A 246 -9.62 -20.45 -3.52
N TYR A 247 -10.70 -19.90 -2.96
CA TYR A 247 -11.60 -20.63 -2.08
C TYR A 247 -12.28 -21.81 -2.80
N PHE A 248 -12.85 -21.60 -3.98
CA PHE A 248 -13.48 -22.68 -4.74
C PHE A 248 -12.45 -23.70 -5.24
N LEU A 249 -11.25 -23.23 -5.62
CA LEU A 249 -10.13 -24.10 -5.98
C LEU A 249 -9.79 -25.04 -4.82
N GLN A 250 -9.62 -24.51 -3.60
CA GLN A 250 -9.31 -25.30 -2.41
C GLN A 250 -10.36 -26.39 -2.14
N ARG A 251 -11.63 -26.11 -2.42
CA ARG A 251 -12.76 -27.03 -2.20
C ARG A 251 -13.01 -28.01 -3.35
N ARG A 252 -12.24 -27.94 -4.44
CA ARG A 252 -12.48 -28.67 -5.70
C ARG A 252 -13.89 -28.44 -6.29
N ASP A 253 -14.49 -27.29 -5.99
CA ASP A 253 -15.79 -26.91 -6.53
C ASP A 253 -15.59 -26.25 -7.91
N ILE A 254 -15.58 -27.09 -8.94
CA ILE A 254 -15.26 -26.69 -10.32
C ILE A 254 -16.35 -25.76 -10.88
N GLU A 255 -17.62 -26.03 -10.61
CA GLU A 255 -18.73 -25.19 -11.07
C GLU A 255 -18.64 -23.79 -10.47
N GLY A 256 -18.47 -23.71 -9.14
CA GLY A 256 -18.29 -22.44 -8.44
C GLY A 256 -17.06 -21.68 -8.93
N LEU A 257 -15.95 -22.38 -9.18
CA LEU A 257 -14.72 -21.80 -9.72
C LEU A 257 -14.92 -21.22 -11.13
N LEU A 258 -15.55 -21.96 -12.03
CA LEU A 258 -15.79 -21.51 -13.41
C LEU A 258 -16.69 -20.27 -13.45
N ALA A 259 -17.74 -20.22 -12.62
CA ALA A 259 -18.59 -19.04 -12.50
C ALA A 259 -17.82 -17.79 -12.04
N ARG A 260 -16.87 -17.95 -11.10
CA ARG A 260 -16.00 -16.84 -10.64
C ARG A 260 -14.95 -16.46 -11.67
N LEU A 261 -14.43 -17.42 -12.41
CA LEU A 261 -13.50 -17.17 -13.51
C LEU A 261 -14.14 -16.33 -14.62
N GLU A 262 -15.41 -16.58 -14.95
CA GLU A 262 -16.16 -15.72 -15.88
C GLU A 262 -16.34 -14.30 -15.35
N GLY A 263 -16.62 -14.16 -14.05
CA GLY A 263 -16.68 -12.86 -13.37
C GLY A 263 -15.37 -12.09 -13.51
N LEU A 264 -14.24 -12.76 -13.25
CA LEU A 264 -12.90 -12.21 -13.47
C LEU A 264 -12.67 -11.78 -14.93
N ARG A 265 -13.05 -12.61 -15.92
CA ARG A 265 -12.91 -12.26 -17.36
C ARG A 265 -13.69 -11.01 -17.72
N LYS A 266 -14.95 -10.93 -17.28
CA LYS A 266 -15.80 -9.75 -17.49
C LYS A 266 -15.21 -8.51 -16.81
N TYR A 267 -14.63 -8.67 -15.63
CA TYR A 267 -13.98 -7.58 -14.89
C TYR A 267 -12.72 -7.07 -15.59
N GLU A 268 -11.82 -7.97 -16.00
CA GLU A 268 -10.60 -7.63 -16.75
C GLU A 268 -10.94 -6.83 -18.02
N GLN A 269 -11.91 -7.31 -18.79
CA GLN A 269 -12.35 -6.65 -20.02
C GLN A 269 -12.94 -5.25 -19.78
N ARG A 270 -13.56 -5.00 -18.63
CA ARG A 270 -14.21 -3.71 -18.31
C ARG A 270 -13.27 -2.74 -17.61
N HIS A 271 -12.33 -3.21 -16.82
CA HIS A 271 -11.62 -2.40 -15.83
C HIS A 271 -10.09 -2.51 -15.86
N LEU A 272 -9.53 -3.58 -16.43
CA LEU A 272 -8.08 -3.83 -16.44
C LEU A 272 -7.48 -3.68 -17.84
N ARG A 273 -7.66 -2.50 -18.45
CA ARG A 273 -7.06 -2.17 -19.78
C ARG A 273 -5.85 -1.25 -19.71
N ASP A 274 -5.60 -0.65 -18.54
CA ASP A 274 -4.51 0.29 -18.35
C ASP A 274 -3.19 -0.46 -18.08
N PRO A 275 -2.03 0.00 -18.60
CA PRO A 275 -0.72 -0.54 -18.25
C PRO A 275 -0.46 -0.67 -16.75
N ALA A 276 -1.06 0.19 -15.92
CA ALA A 276 -0.94 0.12 -14.47
C ALA A 276 -1.60 -1.14 -13.86
N THR A 277 -2.49 -1.81 -14.59
CA THR A 277 -3.15 -3.05 -14.15
C THR A 277 -2.44 -4.32 -14.63
N LEU A 278 -1.25 -4.17 -15.20
CA LEU A 278 -0.48 -5.28 -15.79
C LEU A 278 -0.28 -6.45 -14.82
N ARG A 279 0.00 -6.16 -13.55
CA ARG A 279 0.23 -7.20 -12.53
C ARG A 279 -1.02 -8.03 -12.30
N SER A 280 -2.18 -7.38 -12.13
CA SER A 280 -3.47 -8.05 -11.99
C SER A 280 -3.83 -8.86 -13.25
N GLN A 281 -3.58 -8.32 -14.45
CA GLN A 281 -3.79 -9.05 -15.71
C GLN A 281 -2.90 -10.30 -15.81
N LEU A 282 -1.62 -10.19 -15.47
CA LEU A 282 -0.68 -11.32 -15.51
C LEU A 282 -1.09 -12.41 -14.52
N PHE A 283 -1.38 -12.04 -13.28
CA PHE A 283 -1.81 -12.99 -12.27
C PHE A 283 -3.11 -13.68 -12.64
N PHE A 284 -4.08 -12.95 -13.19
CA PHE A 284 -5.31 -13.55 -13.69
C PHE A 284 -5.04 -14.55 -14.83
N ARG A 285 -4.18 -14.23 -15.80
CA ARG A 285 -3.80 -15.21 -16.84
C ARG A 285 -3.19 -16.47 -16.25
N MET A 286 -2.44 -16.37 -15.16
CA MET A 286 -1.90 -17.53 -14.44
C MET A 286 -3.02 -18.37 -13.79
N LEU A 287 -4.00 -17.74 -13.13
CA LEU A 287 -5.18 -18.44 -12.60
C LEU A 287 -5.97 -19.13 -13.72
N LEU A 288 -6.12 -18.49 -14.87
CA LEU A 288 -6.79 -19.08 -16.03
C LEU A 288 -6.07 -20.33 -16.57
N THR A 289 -4.73 -20.36 -16.51
CA THR A 289 -3.93 -21.54 -16.89
C THR A 289 -4.32 -22.76 -16.05
N THR A 290 -4.67 -22.59 -14.77
CA THR A 290 -5.07 -23.73 -13.92
C THR A 290 -6.27 -24.48 -14.50
N VAL A 291 -7.25 -23.76 -15.05
CA VAL A 291 -8.43 -24.37 -15.68
C VAL A 291 -8.09 -24.95 -17.06
N LYS A 292 -7.30 -24.23 -17.87
CA LYS A 292 -6.94 -24.68 -19.22
C LYS A 292 -6.14 -25.98 -19.23
N GLU A 293 -5.28 -26.16 -18.22
CA GLU A 293 -4.46 -27.34 -18.07
C GLU A 293 -5.13 -28.38 -17.15
N ASN A 294 -6.45 -28.30 -16.94
CA ASN A 294 -7.26 -29.23 -16.15
C ASN A 294 -6.68 -29.49 -14.75
N PHE A 295 -6.16 -28.44 -14.10
CA PHE A 295 -5.59 -28.46 -12.76
C PHE A 295 -4.36 -29.38 -12.61
N VAL A 296 -3.73 -29.80 -13.72
CA VAL A 296 -2.52 -30.63 -13.71
C VAL A 296 -1.34 -29.77 -13.25
N LEU A 297 -0.83 -30.04 -12.04
CA LEU A 297 0.23 -29.25 -11.39
C LEU A 297 1.42 -28.95 -12.31
N ALA A 298 2.04 -29.99 -12.87
CA ALA A 298 3.23 -29.85 -13.72
C ALA A 298 2.98 -29.04 -14.99
N ALA A 299 1.79 -29.17 -15.59
CA ALA A 299 1.40 -28.37 -16.76
C ALA A 299 1.16 -26.91 -16.38
N CYS A 300 0.47 -26.67 -15.25
CA CYS A 300 0.24 -25.33 -14.72
C CYS A 300 1.55 -24.60 -14.41
N GLU A 301 2.50 -25.26 -13.74
CA GLU A 301 3.82 -24.72 -13.43
C GLU A 301 4.58 -24.35 -14.71
N LYS A 302 4.69 -25.30 -15.64
CA LYS A 302 5.42 -25.12 -16.90
C LYS A 302 4.83 -23.99 -17.76
N LYS A 303 3.50 -23.93 -17.88
CA LYS A 303 2.81 -22.96 -18.75
C LYS A 303 2.73 -21.57 -18.14
N SER A 304 2.66 -21.46 -16.82
CA SER A 304 2.64 -20.17 -16.12
C SER A 304 4.03 -19.61 -15.83
N ALA A 305 5.13 -20.38 -15.96
CA ALA A 305 6.49 -19.89 -15.71
C ALA A 305 6.84 -18.59 -16.48
N PRO A 306 6.56 -18.44 -17.80
CA PRO A 306 6.82 -17.18 -18.51
C PRO A 306 5.97 -16.01 -17.99
N LEU A 307 4.76 -16.29 -17.51
CA LEU A 307 3.87 -15.27 -16.93
C LEU A 307 4.38 -14.82 -15.55
N LEU A 308 4.89 -15.77 -14.74
CA LEU A 308 5.48 -15.49 -13.44
C LEU A 308 6.74 -14.62 -13.56
N GLU A 309 7.61 -14.91 -14.53
CA GLU A 309 8.79 -14.06 -14.78
C GLU A 309 8.41 -12.64 -15.19
N ARG A 310 7.39 -12.50 -16.06
CA ARG A 310 6.84 -11.19 -16.41
C ARG A 310 6.21 -10.48 -15.23
N LEU A 311 5.55 -11.22 -14.33
CA LEU A 311 4.94 -10.68 -13.13
C LEU A 311 6.01 -10.16 -12.17
N ARG A 312 7.10 -10.91 -11.96
CA ARG A 312 8.25 -10.49 -11.14
C ARG A 312 8.91 -9.22 -11.69
N ALA A 313 9.01 -9.09 -13.01
CA ALA A 313 9.58 -7.92 -13.68
C ALA A 313 8.62 -6.72 -13.75
N ALA A 314 7.31 -6.91 -13.56
CA ALA A 314 6.34 -5.84 -13.71
C ALA A 314 6.43 -4.85 -12.53
N PRO A 315 6.56 -3.54 -12.81
CA PRO A 315 6.67 -2.52 -11.77
C PRO A 315 5.39 -2.44 -10.94
N GLN A 316 5.51 -1.98 -9.69
CA GLN A 316 4.32 -1.64 -8.92
C GLN A 316 3.63 -0.42 -9.55
N PRO A 317 2.30 -0.43 -9.71
CA PRO A 317 1.59 0.76 -10.14
C PRO A 317 1.75 1.88 -9.09
N GLY A 318 1.77 3.14 -9.53
CA GLY A 318 1.75 4.31 -8.65
C GLY A 318 0.41 4.46 -7.90
N GLU A 319 0.35 5.30 -6.86
CA GLU A 319 -0.89 5.56 -6.09
C GLU A 319 -2.09 5.98 -6.95
N ALA A 320 -1.84 6.65 -8.08
CA ALA A 320 -2.86 7.13 -8.99
C ALA A 320 -3.80 6.04 -9.53
N TYR A 321 -3.41 4.77 -9.42
CA TYR A 321 -4.10 3.62 -9.98
C TYR A 321 -4.80 2.73 -8.94
N GLY A 322 -4.55 2.93 -7.63
CA GLY A 322 -5.33 2.32 -6.54
C GLY A 322 -5.32 0.78 -6.46
N GLU A 323 -4.37 0.10 -7.12
CA GLU A 323 -4.17 -1.34 -6.94
C GLU A 323 -3.41 -1.61 -5.63
N ILE A 324 -3.96 -2.50 -4.79
CA ILE A 324 -3.33 -2.99 -3.57
C ILE A 324 -3.36 -4.51 -3.61
N GLU A 325 -2.18 -5.12 -3.67
CA GLU A 325 -2.01 -6.56 -3.47
C GLU A 325 -2.02 -6.83 -1.96
N ILE A 326 -3.05 -7.52 -1.46
CA ILE A 326 -3.12 -7.88 -0.04
C ILE A 326 -2.01 -8.88 0.29
N ILE A 327 -1.97 -9.98 -0.47
CA ILE A 327 -0.83 -10.90 -0.56
C ILE A 327 -0.19 -10.65 -1.93
N PRO A 328 1.15 -10.58 -2.03
CA PRO A 328 1.84 -10.49 -3.31
C PRO A 328 1.36 -11.58 -4.28
N TYR A 329 1.15 -11.25 -5.55
CA TYR A 329 0.65 -12.22 -6.53
C TYR A 329 1.58 -13.42 -6.74
N GLU A 330 2.90 -13.23 -6.57
CA GLU A 330 3.88 -14.31 -6.60
C GLU A 330 3.64 -15.32 -5.47
N ASP A 331 3.35 -14.83 -4.27
CA ASP A 331 3.05 -15.64 -3.09
C ASP A 331 1.68 -16.32 -3.23
N LEU A 332 0.68 -15.62 -3.77
CA LEU A 332 -0.62 -16.22 -4.08
C LEU A 332 -0.52 -17.32 -5.14
N TRP A 333 0.38 -17.18 -6.11
CA TRP A 333 0.63 -18.24 -7.08
C TRP A 333 1.26 -19.46 -6.42
N GLU A 334 2.23 -19.26 -5.53
CA GLU A 334 2.82 -20.34 -4.74
C GLU A 334 1.76 -21.09 -3.91
N LEU A 335 0.86 -20.34 -3.26
CA LEU A 335 -0.30 -20.90 -2.55
C LEU A 335 -1.23 -21.69 -3.50
N THR A 336 -1.49 -21.17 -4.69
CA THR A 336 -2.30 -21.83 -5.72
C THR A 336 -1.70 -23.18 -6.11
N LEU A 337 -0.40 -23.23 -6.37
CA LEU A 337 0.32 -24.48 -6.67
C LEU A 337 0.33 -25.43 -5.47
N GLY A 338 0.43 -24.90 -4.24
CA GLY A 338 0.32 -25.68 -3.01
C GLY A 338 -1.02 -26.40 -2.89
N ILE A 339 -2.12 -25.72 -3.22
CA ILE A 339 -3.46 -26.32 -3.26
C ILE A 339 -3.51 -27.47 -4.28
N LEU A 340 -3.04 -27.24 -5.51
CA LEU A 340 -3.02 -28.27 -6.55
C LEU A 340 -2.17 -29.49 -6.14
N ARG A 341 -1.02 -29.25 -5.52
CA ARG A 341 -0.13 -30.30 -5.01
C ARG A 341 -0.81 -31.16 -3.95
N GLN A 342 -1.45 -30.52 -2.97
CA GLN A 342 -2.20 -31.23 -1.94
C GLN A 342 -3.31 -32.08 -2.56
N GLN A 343 -4.01 -31.54 -3.55
CA GLN A 343 -5.09 -32.27 -4.22
C GLN A 343 -4.60 -33.49 -5.00
N GLN A 344 -3.46 -33.37 -5.68
CA GLN A 344 -2.82 -34.47 -6.40
C GLN A 344 -2.35 -35.58 -5.46
N LEU A 345 -1.80 -35.22 -4.29
CA LEU A 345 -1.38 -36.19 -3.26
C LEU A 345 -2.58 -36.96 -2.71
N GLU A 346 -3.67 -36.28 -2.36
CA GLU A 346 -4.91 -36.90 -1.90
C GLU A 346 -5.51 -37.85 -2.94
N GLN A 347 -5.49 -37.47 -4.22
CA GLN A 347 -5.96 -38.32 -5.31
C GLN A 347 -5.09 -39.58 -5.47
N SER A 348 -3.76 -39.42 -5.45
CA SER A 348 -2.83 -40.55 -5.55
C SER A 348 -2.98 -41.51 -4.36
N ALA A 349 -3.19 -40.98 -3.15
CA ALA A 349 -3.44 -41.78 -1.96
C ALA A 349 -4.77 -42.55 -2.04
N ALA A 350 -5.83 -41.93 -2.57
CA ALA A 350 -7.12 -42.58 -2.80
C ALA A 350 -7.01 -43.71 -3.84
N GLU A 351 -6.33 -43.47 -4.96
CA GLU A 351 -6.09 -44.48 -6.01
C GLU A 351 -5.26 -45.67 -5.48
N GLN A 352 -4.25 -45.42 -4.64
CA GLN A 352 -3.47 -46.49 -4.00
C GLN A 352 -4.29 -47.28 -2.98
N ALA A 353 -5.13 -46.61 -2.19
CA ALA A 353 -6.03 -47.27 -1.24
C ALA A 353 -7.06 -48.15 -1.94
N GLU A 354 -7.54 -47.75 -3.11
CA GLU A 354 -8.45 -48.54 -3.94
C GLU A 354 -7.75 -49.76 -4.54
N ARG A 355 -6.53 -49.60 -5.08
CA ARG A 355 -5.71 -50.70 -5.60
C ARG A 355 -5.30 -51.73 -4.54
N ASN A 356 -5.16 -51.33 -3.29
CA ASN A 356 -4.85 -52.25 -2.18
C ASN A 356 -6.10 -52.99 -1.65
N ARG A 357 -7.31 -52.57 -2.06
CA ARG A 357 -8.59 -53.21 -1.69
C ARG A 357 -9.09 -54.21 -2.73
N THR A 358 -8.66 -54.05 -3.99
CA THR A 358 -8.84 -55.00 -5.10
C THR A 358 -7.71 -56.01 -5.13
#